data_AF-A0A971LG81-F1
#
_entry.id   AF-A0A971LG81-F1
#
_cell.length_a   1.000
_cell.length_b   1.000
_cell.length_c   1.000
_cell.angle_alpha   90.00
_cell.angle_beta   90.00
_cell.angle_gamma   90.00
#
_symmetry.space_group_name_H-M   'P 1'
#
loop_
_entity.id
_entity.type
_entity.pdbx_description
1 polymer ?
#
loop_
_entity_poly.entity_id
_entity_poly.type
_entity_poly.pdbx_seq_one_letter_code
_entity_poly.pdbx_strand_id
1 'polypeptide(L)'
;LAVLKRAGIKAFVYMDGSPTCGVYRTTLKKQSRGKPPGVFGSLLFDQGFFLIPALDLQSPLRWWDWRRRLLAWLWLQDVSLSSRAELYAVWYRLKFICQELDNVQARTLGHDIAGWKGKLTQEQADAFRLQVGDMLRQPSNSAKMMNSLWKNYSHYRKVTGQNLPEINSPEQLRNVTTIAKEMLIMERAAAEAGIVFGTSPVLYRGHSRKTVSDRKAEKILDQLADNESAEE
;
A
#
# COMPACT_ATOMS: atom_id res chain seq x y z
N LEU A 1 -21.62 13.92 -0.17
CA LEU A 1 -21.34 12.55 0.33
C LEU A 1 -22.31 11.50 -0.22
N ALA A 2 -23.63 11.67 -0.06
CA ALA A 2 -24.63 10.68 -0.51
C ALA A 2 -24.49 10.30 -2.00
N VAL A 3 -24.22 11.27 -2.88
CA VAL A 3 -23.98 11.03 -4.32
C VAL A 3 -22.75 10.15 -4.55
N LEU A 4 -21.63 10.43 -3.87
CA LEU A 4 -20.39 9.66 -4.00
C LEU A 4 -20.57 8.22 -3.54
N LYS A 5 -21.24 8.01 -2.39
CA LYS A 5 -21.56 6.67 -1.88
C LYS A 5 -22.46 5.90 -2.86
N ARG A 6 -23.51 6.55 -3.38
CA ARG A 6 -24.42 5.94 -4.36
C ARG A 6 -23.72 5.55 -5.66
N ALA A 7 -22.76 6.35 -6.09
CA ALA A 7 -21.95 6.08 -7.27
C ALA A 7 -20.81 5.07 -7.02
N GLY A 8 -20.69 4.50 -5.81
CA GLY A 8 -19.64 3.53 -5.48
C GLY A 8 -18.22 4.13 -5.49
N ILE A 9 -18.09 5.45 -5.36
CA ILE A 9 -16.79 6.12 -5.38
C ILE A 9 -16.05 5.79 -4.09
N LYS A 10 -14.86 5.18 -4.23
CA LYS A 10 -13.97 4.83 -3.10
C LYS A 10 -12.77 5.78 -2.97
N ALA A 11 -12.38 6.47 -4.04
CA ALA A 11 -11.25 7.40 -4.06
C ALA A 11 -11.67 8.76 -4.64
N PHE A 12 -11.08 9.84 -4.13
CA PHE A 12 -11.44 11.20 -4.53
C PHE A 12 -10.19 12.06 -4.75
N VAL A 13 -10.09 12.66 -5.93
CA VAL A 13 -9.04 13.63 -6.26
C VAL A 13 -9.53 15.02 -5.84
N TYR A 14 -8.74 15.72 -5.03
CA TYR A 14 -9.10 17.04 -4.52
C TYR A 14 -8.04 18.09 -4.84
N MET A 15 -8.46 19.35 -4.92
CA MET A 15 -7.57 20.50 -5.08
C MET A 15 -7.10 20.97 -3.71
N ASP A 16 -5.80 20.81 -3.41
CA ASP A 16 -5.19 21.36 -2.20
C ASP A 16 -5.10 22.89 -2.27
N GLY A 17 -5.26 23.59 -1.15
CA GLY A 17 -5.35 25.06 -1.11
C GLY A 17 -6.78 25.64 -1.16
N SER A 18 -7.79 24.83 -1.49
CA SER A 18 -9.20 25.23 -1.48
C SER A 18 -9.78 25.28 -0.05
N PRO A 19 -10.50 26.36 0.36
CA PRO A 19 -11.16 26.44 1.66
C PRO A 19 -12.15 25.29 1.94
N THR A 20 -12.70 24.69 0.89
CA THR A 20 -13.71 23.63 0.99
C THR A 20 -13.11 22.23 0.86
N CYS A 21 -12.12 22.05 -0.01
CA CYS A 21 -11.59 20.73 -0.39
C CYS A 21 -10.14 20.47 0.03
N GLY A 22 -9.42 21.46 0.57
CA GLY A 22 -8.01 21.30 0.97
C GLY A 22 -7.87 20.37 2.17
N VAL A 23 -7.08 19.31 2.06
CA VAL A 23 -6.85 18.34 3.16
C VAL A 23 -5.50 18.57 3.82
N TYR A 24 -4.52 19.20 3.15
CA TYR A 24 -3.20 19.42 3.75
C TYR A 24 -2.85 20.90 3.92
N ARG A 25 -3.34 21.80 3.05
CA ARG A 25 -3.17 23.27 3.22
C ARG A 25 -4.38 24.06 2.74
N THR A 26 -4.69 25.15 3.45
CA THR A 26 -5.46 26.29 2.93
C THR A 26 -4.67 27.57 3.17
N THR A 27 -4.70 28.47 2.19
CA THR A 27 -4.27 29.85 2.38
C THR A 27 -5.50 30.72 2.65
N LEU A 28 -5.92 30.78 3.90
CA LEU A 28 -6.78 31.86 4.40
C LEU A 28 -5.89 32.82 5.17
N LYS A 29 -5.71 34.04 4.63
CA LYS A 29 -5.02 35.19 5.24
C LYS A 29 -3.80 34.83 6.12
N LYS A 30 -2.62 34.69 5.50
CA LYS A 30 -1.29 34.79 6.14
C LYS A 30 -0.95 33.83 7.31
N GLN A 31 -1.72 32.78 7.61
CA GLN A 31 -1.29 31.76 8.59
C GLN A 31 -1.60 30.33 8.11
N SER A 32 -0.56 29.51 8.00
CA SER A 32 -0.65 28.07 7.71
C SER A 32 -0.97 27.32 9.02
N ARG A 33 -2.23 26.93 9.24
CA ARG A 33 -2.57 25.98 10.32
C ARG A 33 -2.42 24.55 9.79
N GLY A 34 -1.55 23.78 10.44
CA GLY A 34 -1.51 22.32 10.26
C GLY A 34 -2.74 21.65 10.88
N LYS A 35 -3.19 20.55 10.26
CA LYS A 35 -4.45 19.77 10.42
C LYS A 35 -5.51 20.11 9.36
N PRO A 36 -6.28 19.12 8.87
CA PRO A 36 -6.91 19.19 7.56
C PRO A 36 -7.92 20.35 7.50
N PRO A 37 -7.70 21.33 6.62
CA PRO A 37 -8.42 22.61 6.75
C PRO A 37 -9.75 22.70 6.00
N GLY A 38 -10.07 21.78 5.09
CA GLY A 38 -11.31 21.76 4.32
C GLY A 38 -12.35 20.82 4.92
N VAL A 39 -13.53 21.35 5.26
CA VAL A 39 -14.65 20.61 5.90
C VAL A 39 -15.03 19.36 5.08
N PHE A 40 -15.02 19.45 3.75
CA PHE A 40 -15.36 18.31 2.89
C PHE A 40 -14.24 17.27 2.83
N GLY A 41 -12.99 17.71 2.81
CA GLY A 41 -11.82 16.82 2.82
C GLY A 41 -11.73 15.98 4.09
N SER A 42 -11.89 16.62 5.27
CA SER A 42 -11.95 15.92 6.55
C SER A 42 -13.12 14.94 6.59
N LEU A 43 -14.31 15.37 6.17
CA LEU A 43 -15.48 14.51 6.10
C LEU A 43 -15.23 13.27 5.24
N LEU A 44 -14.61 13.43 4.06
CA LEU A 44 -14.31 12.28 3.21
C LEU A 44 -13.26 11.35 3.85
N PHE A 45 -12.25 11.91 4.51
CA PHE A 45 -11.24 11.12 5.21
C PHE A 45 -11.86 10.28 6.35
N ASP A 46 -12.71 10.89 7.16
CA ASP A 46 -13.44 10.24 8.26
C ASP A 46 -14.41 9.17 7.74
N GLN A 47 -14.92 9.35 6.52
CA GLN A 47 -15.79 8.38 5.85
C GLN A 47 -15.01 7.28 5.12
N GLY A 48 -13.69 7.19 5.31
CA GLY A 48 -12.85 6.13 4.77
C GLY A 48 -12.48 6.30 3.30
N PHE A 49 -12.69 7.46 2.69
CA PHE A 49 -12.27 7.68 1.29
C PHE A 49 -10.74 7.73 1.18
N PHE A 50 -10.25 7.29 0.03
CA PHE A 50 -8.86 7.44 -0.36
C PHE A 50 -8.66 8.78 -1.08
N LEU A 51 -7.95 9.73 -0.45
CA LEU A 51 -7.84 11.11 -0.92
C LEU A 51 -6.52 11.34 -1.65
N ILE A 52 -6.58 11.90 -2.87
CA ILE A 52 -5.40 12.16 -3.70
C ILE A 52 -5.32 13.66 -4.02
N PRO A 53 -4.23 14.36 -3.66
CA PRO A 53 -4.04 15.75 -4.07
C PRO A 53 -3.84 15.83 -5.60
N ALA A 54 -4.59 16.69 -6.27
CA ALA A 54 -4.49 16.88 -7.72
C ALA A 54 -3.09 17.33 -8.18
N LEU A 55 -2.38 18.11 -7.35
CA LEU A 55 -1.01 18.56 -7.65
C LEU A 55 -0.02 17.40 -7.70
N ASP A 56 -0.25 16.33 -6.93
CA ASP A 56 0.64 15.17 -6.92
C ASP A 56 0.52 14.35 -8.20
N LEU A 57 -0.59 14.47 -8.94
CA LEU A 57 -0.77 13.81 -10.24
C LEU A 57 0.19 14.35 -11.31
N GLN A 58 0.74 15.56 -11.12
CA GLN A 58 1.70 16.17 -12.04
C GLN A 58 3.12 15.63 -11.85
N SER A 59 3.43 15.02 -10.69
CA SER A 59 4.73 14.42 -10.43
C SER A 59 4.70 12.94 -10.78
N PRO A 60 5.56 12.45 -11.71
CA PRO A 60 5.53 11.05 -12.12
C PRO A 60 5.79 10.09 -10.96
N LEU A 61 6.68 10.46 -10.03
CA LEU A 61 7.00 9.64 -8.87
C LEU A 61 5.87 9.64 -7.83
N ARG A 62 5.26 10.80 -7.55
CA ARG A 62 4.12 10.86 -6.61
C ARG A 62 2.89 10.18 -7.18
N TRP A 63 2.62 10.32 -8.47
CA TRP A 63 1.54 9.58 -9.12
C TRP A 63 1.76 8.07 -9.02
N TRP A 64 2.99 7.60 -9.31
CA TRP A 64 3.33 6.18 -9.14
C TRP A 64 3.08 5.70 -7.70
N ASP A 65 3.48 6.50 -6.70
CA ASP A 65 3.22 6.24 -5.28
C ASP A 65 1.72 6.20 -4.93
N TRP A 66 0.94 7.15 -5.41
CA TRP A 66 -0.51 7.17 -5.20
C TRP A 66 -1.17 5.95 -5.84
N ARG A 67 -0.77 5.58 -7.06
CA ARG A 67 -1.33 4.44 -7.78
C ARG A 67 -1.12 3.13 -7.04
N ARG A 68 0.12 2.80 -6.64
CA ARG A 68 0.41 1.52 -5.96
C ARG A 68 -0.35 1.40 -4.63
N ARG A 69 -0.48 2.50 -3.88
CA ARG A 69 -1.20 2.55 -2.60
C ARG A 69 -2.69 2.45 -2.79
N LEU A 70 -3.25 3.16 -3.77
CA LEU A 70 -4.67 3.05 -4.13
C LEU A 70 -5.04 1.62 -4.51
N LEU A 71 -4.23 0.96 -5.35
CA LEU A 71 -4.50 -0.43 -5.76
C LEU A 71 -4.44 -1.39 -4.56
N ALA A 72 -3.43 -1.26 -3.71
CA ALA A 72 -3.32 -2.05 -2.49
C ALA A 72 -4.50 -1.82 -1.53
N TRP A 73 -4.92 -0.55 -1.39
CA TRP A 73 -6.03 -0.17 -0.53
C TRP A 73 -7.36 -0.70 -1.05
N LEU A 74 -7.63 -0.58 -2.36
CA LEU A 74 -8.84 -1.13 -3.00
C LEU A 74 -8.92 -2.65 -2.84
N TRP A 75 -7.80 -3.34 -3.10
CA TRP A 75 -7.72 -4.79 -2.91
C TRP A 75 -7.96 -5.20 -1.45
N LEU A 76 -7.39 -4.46 -0.49
CA LEU A 76 -7.64 -4.68 0.93
C LEU A 76 -9.13 -4.51 1.27
N GLN A 77 -9.86 -3.58 0.63
CA GLN A 77 -11.28 -3.39 0.87
C GLN A 77 -12.15 -4.55 0.37
N ASP A 78 -11.66 -5.36 -0.56
CA ASP A 78 -12.45 -6.41 -1.21
C ASP A 78 -12.04 -7.84 -0.78
N VAL A 79 -10.83 -8.03 -0.23
CA VAL A 79 -10.35 -9.34 0.21
C VAL A 79 -11.14 -9.86 1.43
N SER A 80 -11.39 -11.17 1.48
CA SER A 80 -11.98 -11.83 2.66
C SER A 80 -10.99 -11.89 3.82
N LEU A 81 -11.49 -11.77 5.05
CA LEU A 81 -10.73 -11.90 6.29
C LEU A 81 -11.54 -12.72 7.29
N SER A 82 -11.87 -13.95 6.91
CA SER A 82 -12.69 -14.86 7.71
C SER A 82 -11.85 -15.78 8.61
N SER A 83 -10.55 -15.92 8.33
CA SER A 83 -9.65 -16.76 9.10
C SER A 83 -8.31 -16.06 9.38
N ARG A 84 -7.59 -16.56 10.39
CA ARG A 84 -6.24 -16.06 10.70
C ARG A 84 -5.27 -16.32 9.56
N ALA A 85 -5.42 -17.47 8.92
CA ALA A 85 -4.65 -17.84 7.75
C ALA A 85 -4.79 -16.75 6.66
N GLU A 86 -6.04 -16.40 6.29
CA GLU A 86 -6.31 -15.33 5.30
C GLU A 86 -5.69 -13.99 5.72
N LEU A 87 -5.82 -13.62 7.00
CA LEU A 87 -5.22 -12.39 7.51
C LEU A 87 -3.69 -12.40 7.38
N TYR A 88 -3.02 -13.51 7.69
CA TYR A 88 -1.57 -13.65 7.51
C TYR A 88 -1.17 -13.57 6.05
N ALA A 89 -1.93 -14.18 5.14
CA ALA A 89 -1.68 -14.07 3.70
C ALA A 89 -1.79 -12.61 3.23
N VAL A 90 -2.80 -11.88 3.70
CA VAL A 90 -2.99 -10.46 3.41
C VAL A 90 -1.84 -9.62 3.97
N TRP A 91 -1.47 -9.84 5.23
CA TRP A 91 -0.35 -9.14 5.86
C TRP A 91 0.97 -9.44 5.16
N TYR A 92 1.23 -10.70 4.78
CA TYR A 92 2.45 -11.08 4.07
C TYR A 92 2.61 -10.30 2.76
N ARG A 93 1.50 -10.06 2.06
CA ARG A 93 1.45 -9.29 0.82
C ARG A 93 1.67 -7.79 1.05
N LEU A 94 1.10 -7.22 2.11
CA LEU A 94 1.12 -5.77 2.34
C LEU A 94 2.24 -5.27 3.27
N LYS A 95 2.89 -6.15 4.06
CA LYS A 95 3.82 -5.72 5.11
C LYS A 95 4.95 -4.83 4.61
N PHE A 96 5.47 -5.05 3.40
CA PHE A 96 6.61 -4.28 2.89
C PHE A 96 6.21 -2.87 2.44
N ILE A 97 5.04 -2.70 1.82
CA ILE A 97 4.51 -1.36 1.53
C ILE A 97 4.17 -0.65 2.84
N CYS A 98 3.56 -1.32 3.81
CA CYS A 98 3.28 -0.72 5.12
C CYS A 98 4.57 -0.32 5.86
N GLN A 99 5.60 -1.16 5.87
CA GLN A 99 6.89 -0.84 6.50
C GLN A 99 7.62 0.31 5.83
N GLU A 100 7.48 0.48 4.51
CA GLU A 100 8.00 1.67 3.84
C GLU A 100 7.26 2.93 4.34
N LEU A 101 5.93 2.88 4.38
CA LEU A 101 5.09 4.04 4.73
C LEU A 101 5.25 4.42 6.20
N ASP A 102 5.08 3.47 7.11
CA ASP A 102 5.30 3.62 8.53
C ASP A 102 5.90 2.35 9.13
N ASN A 103 7.22 2.35 9.30
CA ASN A 103 7.96 1.20 9.81
C ASN A 103 7.63 0.89 11.28
N VAL A 104 7.30 1.90 12.08
CA VAL A 104 7.00 1.70 13.51
C VAL A 104 5.64 1.05 13.63
N GLN A 105 4.61 1.68 13.03
CA GLN A 105 3.25 1.16 13.08
C GLN A 105 3.13 -0.22 12.42
N ALA A 106 3.80 -0.44 11.28
CA ALA A 106 3.77 -1.73 10.60
C ALA A 106 4.42 -2.86 11.43
N ARG A 107 5.47 -2.56 12.21
CA ARG A 107 6.09 -3.57 13.08
C ARG A 107 5.24 -3.88 14.29
N THR A 108 4.64 -2.86 14.91
CA THR A 108 3.68 -3.05 16.01
C THR A 108 2.53 -3.93 15.55
N LEU A 109 1.88 -3.58 14.43
CA LEU A 109 0.78 -4.38 13.89
C LEU A 109 1.21 -5.83 13.58
N GLY A 110 2.40 -6.02 13.00
CA GLY A 110 2.92 -7.35 12.74
C GLY A 110 3.14 -8.18 14.01
N HIS A 111 3.53 -7.55 15.12
CA HIS A 111 3.65 -8.18 16.43
C HIS A 111 2.28 -8.51 17.03
N ASP A 112 1.33 -7.58 16.95
CA ASP A 112 -0.03 -7.77 17.47
C ASP A 112 -0.73 -8.95 16.79
N ILE A 113 -0.65 -9.02 15.45
CA ILE A 113 -1.20 -10.14 14.66
C ILE A 113 -0.60 -11.48 15.11
N ALA A 114 0.71 -11.51 15.35
CA ALA A 114 1.41 -12.71 15.83
C ALA A 114 0.96 -13.12 17.24
N GLY A 115 0.58 -12.15 18.07
CA GLY A 115 0.12 -12.36 19.45
C GLY A 115 -1.34 -12.79 19.59
N TRP A 116 -2.18 -12.61 18.57
CA TRP A 116 -3.58 -13.02 18.62
C TRP A 116 -3.69 -14.55 18.77
N LYS A 117 -4.64 -15.02 19.61
CA LYS A 117 -4.89 -16.45 19.85
C LYS A 117 -6.35 -16.78 19.55
N GLY A 118 -6.62 -18.04 19.21
CA GLY A 118 -7.97 -18.52 18.87
C GLY A 118 -8.43 -18.09 17.47
N LYS A 119 -9.73 -18.24 17.21
CA LYS A 119 -10.37 -17.88 15.94
C LYS A 119 -10.36 -16.36 15.73
N LEU A 120 -10.19 -15.91 14.48
CA LEU A 120 -10.21 -14.49 14.13
C LEU A 120 -11.60 -13.91 14.40
N THR A 121 -11.69 -12.85 15.19
CA THR A 121 -12.96 -12.15 15.41
C THR A 121 -13.20 -11.10 14.32
N GLN A 122 -14.47 -10.76 14.08
CA GLN A 122 -14.83 -9.70 13.14
C GLN A 122 -14.20 -8.36 13.54
N GLU A 123 -14.18 -8.05 14.84
CA GLU A 123 -13.56 -6.83 15.36
C GLU A 123 -12.05 -6.76 15.06
N GLN A 124 -11.34 -7.88 15.18
CA GLN A 124 -9.93 -7.98 14.82
C GLN A 124 -9.71 -7.77 13.31
N ALA A 125 -10.56 -8.38 12.47
CA ALA A 125 -10.50 -8.22 11.03
C ALA A 125 -10.75 -6.75 10.60
N ASP A 126 -11.75 -6.10 11.21
CA ASP A 126 -12.09 -4.70 10.95
C ASP A 126 -10.99 -3.74 11.44
N ALA A 127 -10.44 -3.99 12.64
CA ALA A 127 -9.33 -3.22 13.18
C ALA A 127 -8.07 -3.34 12.31
N PHE A 128 -7.74 -4.56 11.86
CA PHE A 128 -6.64 -4.79 10.91
C PHE A 128 -6.86 -4.01 9.62
N ARG A 129 -8.06 -4.11 9.02
CA ARG A 129 -8.39 -3.41 7.77
C ARG A 129 -8.30 -1.91 7.90
N LEU A 130 -8.77 -1.35 9.03
CA LEU A 130 -8.67 0.08 9.32
C LEU A 130 -7.21 0.52 9.43
N GLN A 131 -6.41 -0.15 10.26
CA GLN A 131 -5.00 0.23 10.48
C GLN A 131 -4.15 0.13 9.22
N VAL A 132 -4.27 -0.97 8.46
CA VAL A 132 -3.56 -1.12 7.18
C VAL A 132 -4.07 -0.12 6.16
N GLY A 133 -5.38 0.11 6.11
CA GLY A 133 -6.00 1.10 5.25
C GLY A 133 -5.46 2.51 5.52
N ASP A 134 -5.33 2.89 6.79
CA ASP A 134 -4.80 4.19 7.20
C ASP A 134 -3.33 4.39 6.83
N MET A 135 -2.50 3.36 7.01
CA MET A 135 -1.11 3.39 6.55
C MET A 135 -1.04 3.60 5.03
N LEU A 136 -1.85 2.90 4.24
CA LEU A 136 -1.89 3.02 2.78
C LEU A 136 -2.38 4.41 2.32
N ARG A 137 -3.17 5.11 3.13
CA ARG A 137 -3.58 6.49 2.85
C ARG A 137 -2.48 7.53 3.09
N GLN A 138 -1.39 7.17 3.78
CA GLN A 138 -0.26 8.07 4.00
C GLN A 138 0.66 8.14 2.76
N PRO A 139 1.20 9.34 2.42
CA PRO A 139 2.17 9.47 1.33
C PRO A 139 3.54 8.89 1.71
N SER A 140 4.24 8.32 0.73
CA SER A 140 5.67 7.99 0.89
C SER A 140 6.55 9.19 0.56
N ASN A 141 7.87 9.02 0.71
CA ASN A 141 8.86 10.00 0.25
C ASN A 141 9.90 9.35 -0.66
N SER A 142 10.61 10.18 -1.43
CA SER A 142 11.59 9.71 -2.42
C SER A 142 12.69 8.84 -1.81
N ALA A 143 13.21 9.20 -0.64
CA ALA A 143 14.26 8.43 0.03
C ALA A 143 13.79 7.02 0.43
N LYS A 144 12.59 6.92 1.04
CA LYS A 144 11.96 5.64 1.39
C LYS A 144 11.74 4.77 0.15
N MET A 145 11.19 5.37 -0.90
CA MET A 145 10.93 4.70 -2.17
C MET A 145 12.23 4.18 -2.82
N MET A 146 13.28 4.99 -2.92
CA MET A 146 14.58 4.55 -3.49
C MET A 146 15.20 3.39 -2.68
N ASN A 147 15.16 3.47 -1.35
CA ASN A 147 15.66 2.40 -0.49
C ASN A 147 14.88 1.09 -0.68
N SER A 148 13.56 1.20 -0.79
CA SER A 148 12.69 0.05 -1.07
C SER A 148 12.94 -0.55 -2.44
N LEU A 149 13.08 0.28 -3.48
CA LEU A 149 13.43 -0.14 -4.83
C LEU A 149 14.72 -0.96 -4.80
N TRP A 150 15.77 -0.44 -4.15
CA TRP A 150 17.05 -1.13 -4.08
C TRP A 150 16.99 -2.47 -3.35
N LYS A 151 16.24 -2.55 -2.24
CA LYS A 151 16.03 -3.82 -1.52
C LYS A 151 15.33 -4.86 -2.38
N ASN A 152 14.27 -4.45 -3.08
CA ASN A 152 13.51 -5.36 -3.95
C ASN A 152 14.33 -5.76 -5.18
N TYR A 153 15.08 -4.84 -5.76
CA TYR A 153 16.00 -5.14 -6.86
C TYR A 153 17.10 -6.12 -6.42
N SER A 154 17.70 -5.92 -5.25
CA SER A 154 18.70 -6.85 -4.69
C SER A 154 18.14 -8.26 -4.50
N HIS A 155 16.90 -8.37 -4.00
CA HIS A 155 16.21 -9.66 -3.89
C HIS A 155 15.90 -10.26 -5.28
N TYR A 156 15.43 -9.45 -6.22
CA TYR A 156 15.16 -9.87 -7.60
C TYR A 156 16.40 -10.46 -8.26
N ARG A 157 17.55 -9.77 -8.16
CA ARG A 157 18.84 -10.26 -8.68
C ARG A 157 19.22 -11.59 -8.05
N LYS A 158 19.05 -11.73 -6.73
CA LYS A 158 19.36 -12.97 -6.01
C LYS A 158 18.52 -14.16 -6.48
N VAL A 159 17.24 -13.93 -6.77
CA VAL A 159 16.31 -15.00 -7.16
C VAL A 159 16.39 -15.35 -8.65
N THR A 160 16.56 -14.34 -9.51
CA THR A 160 16.52 -14.53 -10.98
C THR A 160 17.90 -14.66 -11.62
N GLY A 161 18.96 -14.19 -10.96
CA GLY A 161 20.29 -14.01 -11.55
C GLY A 161 20.36 -12.87 -12.58
N GLN A 162 19.27 -12.16 -12.84
CA GLN A 162 19.21 -11.10 -13.85
C GLN A 162 19.55 -9.73 -13.27
N ASN A 163 20.29 -8.92 -14.03
CA ASN A 163 20.56 -7.52 -13.72
C ASN A 163 19.65 -6.62 -14.57
N LEU A 164 19.19 -5.53 -13.97
CA LEU A 164 18.45 -4.47 -14.63
C LEU A 164 19.35 -3.22 -14.63
N PRO A 165 20.12 -2.97 -15.71
CA PRO A 165 21.13 -1.92 -15.74
C PRO A 165 20.56 -0.51 -15.53
N GLU A 166 19.27 -0.34 -15.76
CA GLU A 166 18.56 0.92 -15.57
C GLU A 166 18.32 1.26 -14.09
N ILE A 167 18.37 0.28 -13.18
CA ILE A 167 18.15 0.51 -11.75
C ILE A 167 19.45 0.92 -11.08
N ASN A 168 19.52 2.21 -10.71
CA ASN A 168 20.69 2.80 -10.07
C ASN A 168 20.66 2.63 -8.53
N SER A 169 21.81 2.69 -7.88
CA SER A 169 21.93 2.59 -6.41
C SER A 169 21.30 3.83 -5.72
N PRO A 170 20.79 3.73 -4.48
CA PRO A 170 20.16 4.84 -3.76
C PRO A 170 21.04 6.09 -3.64
N GLU A 171 22.36 5.92 -3.60
CA GLU A 171 23.36 7.00 -3.46
C GLU A 171 23.51 7.81 -4.75
N GLN A 172 23.11 7.27 -5.89
CA GLN A 172 23.18 7.95 -7.18
C GLN A 172 22.07 9.01 -7.29
N LEU A 173 22.48 10.27 -7.41
CA LEU A 173 21.57 11.40 -7.61
C LEU A 173 20.91 11.32 -8.99
N ARG A 174 19.59 11.45 -9.01
CA ARG A 174 18.77 11.39 -10.22
C ARG A 174 17.44 12.11 -9.99
N ASN A 175 16.83 12.59 -11.08
CA ASN A 175 15.58 13.32 -10.99
C ASN A 175 14.38 12.36 -10.74
N VAL A 176 13.25 12.94 -10.31
CA VAL A 176 12.03 12.20 -9.97
C VAL A 176 11.48 11.38 -11.14
N THR A 177 11.69 11.82 -12.38
CA THR A 177 11.25 11.11 -13.58
C THR A 177 12.06 9.84 -13.79
N THR A 178 13.37 9.87 -13.55
CA THR A 178 14.23 8.68 -13.60
C THR A 178 13.82 7.68 -12.54
N ILE A 179 13.62 8.11 -11.28
CA ILE A 179 13.18 7.22 -10.20
C ILE A 179 11.86 6.55 -10.57
N ALA A 180 10.89 7.31 -11.08
CA ALA A 180 9.61 6.76 -11.51
C ALA A 180 9.75 5.71 -12.62
N LYS A 181 10.67 5.91 -13.59
CA LYS A 181 10.96 4.92 -14.62
C LYS A 181 11.56 3.64 -14.03
N GLU A 182 12.52 3.75 -13.12
CA GLU A 182 13.13 2.60 -12.45
C GLU A 182 12.09 1.77 -11.68
N MET A 183 11.15 2.45 -11.00
CA MET A 183 10.04 1.79 -10.32
C MET A 183 9.15 0.98 -11.26
N LEU A 184 8.80 1.56 -12.42
CA LEU A 184 8.00 0.89 -13.44
C LEU A 184 8.74 -0.30 -14.07
N ILE A 185 10.04 -0.16 -14.30
CA ILE A 185 10.91 -1.25 -14.78
C ILE A 185 10.91 -2.39 -13.77
N MET A 186 11.11 -2.09 -12.49
CA MET A 186 11.10 -3.09 -11.43
C MET A 186 9.74 -3.78 -11.28
N GLU A 187 8.63 -3.04 -11.34
CA GLU A 187 7.28 -3.62 -11.34
C GLU A 187 7.06 -4.59 -12.49
N ARG A 188 7.51 -4.21 -13.70
CA ARG A 188 7.38 -5.04 -14.89
C ARG A 188 8.23 -6.31 -14.78
N ALA A 189 9.51 -6.17 -14.45
CA ALA A 189 10.43 -7.28 -14.32
C ALA A 189 10.02 -8.28 -13.23
N ALA A 190 9.58 -7.77 -12.07
CA ALA A 190 9.05 -8.61 -11.00
C ALA A 190 7.82 -9.42 -11.47
N ALA A 191 6.87 -8.75 -12.13
CA ALA A 191 5.66 -9.40 -12.64
C ALA A 191 5.98 -10.47 -13.69
N GLU A 192 6.88 -10.19 -14.63
CA GLU A 192 7.33 -11.14 -15.67
C GLU A 192 8.03 -12.36 -15.06
N ALA A 193 8.83 -12.16 -14.01
CA ALA A 193 9.51 -13.23 -13.27
C ALA A 193 8.60 -13.96 -12.25
N GLY A 194 7.35 -13.54 -12.06
CA GLY A 194 6.45 -14.10 -11.04
C GLY A 194 6.88 -13.82 -9.59
N ILE A 195 7.69 -12.77 -9.38
CA ILE A 195 8.17 -12.32 -8.08
C ILE A 195 7.30 -11.15 -7.61
N VAL A 196 6.98 -11.10 -6.32
CA VAL A 196 6.28 -9.94 -5.76
C VAL A 196 7.26 -8.80 -5.57
N PHE A 197 6.94 -7.65 -6.16
CA PHE A 197 7.54 -6.39 -5.78
C PHE A 197 6.85 -5.91 -4.49
N GLY A 198 7.49 -6.08 -3.34
CA GLY A 198 6.85 -5.90 -2.03
C GLY A 198 6.28 -4.50 -1.78
N THR A 199 6.77 -3.49 -2.50
CA THR A 199 6.28 -2.12 -2.39
C THR A 199 5.28 -1.73 -3.48
N SER A 200 5.00 -2.63 -4.43
CA SER A 200 3.85 -2.56 -5.34
C SER A 200 3.20 -3.95 -5.46
N PRO A 201 2.58 -4.45 -4.37
CA PRO A 201 2.22 -5.86 -4.24
C PRO A 201 0.92 -6.23 -4.97
N VAL A 202 0.12 -5.24 -5.40
CA VAL A 202 -1.16 -5.45 -6.07
C VAL A 202 -1.09 -4.84 -7.46
N LEU A 203 -1.12 -5.72 -8.47
CA LEU A 203 -1.18 -5.34 -9.87
C LEU A 203 -2.47 -5.89 -10.48
N TYR A 204 -3.40 -5.02 -10.84
CA TYR A 204 -4.57 -5.42 -11.63
C TYR A 204 -4.13 -5.57 -13.09
N ARG A 205 -3.74 -6.79 -13.48
CA ARG A 205 -3.59 -7.20 -14.88
C ARG A 205 -4.52 -8.38 -15.12
N GLY A 206 -5.27 -8.33 -16.23
CA GLY A 206 -6.45 -9.16 -16.50
C GLY A 206 -6.30 -10.68 -16.41
N HIS A 207 -5.10 -11.23 -16.20
CA HIS A 207 -4.86 -12.62 -15.87
C HIS A 207 -3.60 -12.70 -14.99
N SER A 208 -3.76 -12.67 -13.66
CA SER A 208 -2.64 -12.77 -12.73
C SER A 208 -2.20 -14.24 -12.62
N ARG A 209 -0.99 -14.57 -13.11
CA ARG A 209 -0.30 -15.80 -12.69
C ARG A 209 0.03 -15.67 -11.21
N LYS A 210 -0.39 -16.64 -10.38
CA LYS A 210 -0.03 -16.73 -8.96
C LYS A 210 1.48 -16.53 -8.80
N THR A 211 1.88 -15.53 -8.03
CA THR A 211 3.29 -15.23 -7.76
C THR A 211 3.90 -16.27 -6.81
N VAL A 212 5.24 -16.31 -6.71
CA VAL A 212 5.93 -17.13 -5.71
C VAL A 212 5.51 -16.78 -4.28
N SER A 213 5.16 -15.50 -4.03
CA SER A 213 4.63 -15.05 -2.75
C SER A 213 3.22 -15.58 -2.51
N ASP A 214 2.36 -15.59 -3.53
CA ASP A 214 1.01 -16.16 -3.40
C ASP A 214 1.11 -17.66 -3.10
N ARG A 215 2.04 -18.39 -3.72
CA ARG A 215 2.31 -19.80 -3.43
C ARG A 215 2.89 -20.03 -2.02
N LYS A 216 3.72 -19.11 -1.51
CA LYS A 216 4.23 -19.17 -0.13
C LYS A 216 3.14 -18.83 0.87
N ALA A 217 2.28 -17.86 0.56
CA ALA A 217 1.10 -17.57 1.34
C ALA A 217 0.19 -18.79 1.38
N GLU A 218 -0.10 -19.43 0.26
CA GLU A 218 -0.83 -20.70 0.18
C GLU A 218 -0.20 -21.79 1.04
N LYS A 219 1.13 -22.00 0.96
CA LYS A 219 1.79 -22.98 1.85
C LYS A 219 1.66 -22.64 3.34
N ILE A 220 1.67 -21.36 3.70
CA ILE A 220 1.44 -20.93 5.09
C ILE A 220 -0.04 -21.14 5.45
N LEU A 221 -0.97 -20.89 4.53
CA LEU A 221 -2.40 -21.15 4.71
C LEU A 221 -2.64 -22.64 4.96
N ASP A 222 -2.07 -23.52 4.15
CA ASP A 222 -2.17 -24.97 4.26
C ASP A 222 -1.62 -25.44 5.63
N GLN A 223 -0.43 -24.97 6.02
CA GLN A 223 0.19 -25.31 7.31
C GLN A 223 -0.60 -24.80 8.53
N LEU A 224 -1.29 -23.67 8.42
CA LEU A 224 -2.09 -23.12 9.51
C LEU A 224 -3.47 -23.80 9.59
N ALA A 225 -4.07 -24.16 8.45
CA ALA A 225 -5.32 -24.91 8.39
C ALA A 225 -5.16 -26.35 8.93
N ASP A 226 -4.02 -26.99 8.65
CA ASP A 226 -3.68 -28.31 9.20
C ASP A 226 -3.50 -28.27 10.74
N ASN A 227 -3.07 -27.15 11.30
CA ASN A 227 -2.94 -26.98 12.75
C ASN A 227 -4.28 -26.63 13.43
N GLU A 228 -5.14 -25.83 12.79
CA GLU A 228 -6.47 -25.52 13.34
C GLU A 228 -7.41 -26.74 13.32
N SER A 229 -7.22 -27.68 12.39
CA SER A 229 -7.97 -28.95 12.33
C SER A 229 -7.44 -30.05 13.27
N ALA A 230 -6.23 -29.89 13.81
CA ALA A 230 -5.65 -30.79 14.80
C ALA A 230 -5.96 -30.38 16.26
N GLU A 231 -6.51 -29.18 16.47
CA GLU A 231 -6.91 -28.64 17.77
C GLU A 231 -8.43 -28.71 18.04
N GLU A 232 -9.22 -29.27 17.10
CA GLU A 232 -10.64 -29.68 17.30
C GLU A 232 -10.74 -31.15 17.73
#